data_AF-A0A7X6SKB0-F1
#
_entry.id   AF-A0A7X6SKB0-F1
#
_cell.length_a   1.000
_cell.length_b   1.000
_cell.length_c   1.000
_cell.angle_alpha   90.00
_cell.angle_beta   90.00
_cell.angle_gamma   90.00
#
_symmetry.space_group_name_H-M   'P 1'
#
loop_
_entity.id
_entity.type
_entity.pdbx_description
1 polymer ?
#
loop_
_entity_poly.entity_id
_entity_poly.type
_entity_poly.pdbx_seq_one_letter_code
_entity_poly.pdbx_strand_id
1 'polypeptide(L)'
;MKKSVLGASALALTLVTTGCWEEPPADPGATTTTTTTTPDTRVGRFVATTGVDAGDCSVAAAPCATINFAVGQAADGETVWVEAGTYPEIVSVTKPLTFSGPNAGIGAGVAAGVRGPEAVVKAFRSPGPHHPSSEYEFNVTIDGFSLDPQGDASLLTPDTYHSIALFGGTDVKVVNNVLTGGTYTPTCSYTCTDMMDGAIGIFSGSYLVSNNLVQNYRRPMDVLQQSPLKPVVDAQFTLNTVKNFSFRGFWSAEFPANGPFDEGAITIDGNDIIGTDDIFANPVPTGMLVTAGGVTVKNNNFSNVGTSVYEELCGTTNPNDIPTVYTGNTFVNVRTGFNLNVVGDCTGRTPDPSITYNTFTAGLVGADDRHPIGVGVGGLAPAPAISAPCNWWGSGDGPGALGGSLNARITPTVDAAPWQTTLGTCG
;
A
#
# COMPACT_ATOMS: atom_id res chain seq x y z
N MET A 1 57.98 24.95 26.97
CA MET A 1 57.18 25.99 27.65
C MET A 1 56.25 25.31 28.63
N LYS A 2 56.27 25.80 29.88
CA LYS A 2 55.36 25.66 31.06
C LYS A 2 54.07 24.83 30.85
N LYS A 3 53.88 23.72 31.60
CA LYS A 3 53.26 23.57 32.96
C LYS A 3 51.75 23.88 32.95
N SER A 4 50.84 23.12 33.55
CA SER A 4 50.90 22.36 34.81
C SER A 4 49.72 21.39 34.99
N VAL A 5 50.02 20.26 35.65
CA VAL A 5 49.10 19.33 36.35
C VAL A 5 48.93 19.81 37.80
N LEU A 6 47.73 19.68 38.38
CA LEU A 6 47.40 19.76 39.81
C LEU A 6 46.28 18.73 40.03
N GLY A 7 46.31 17.77 40.96
CA GLY A 7 47.09 17.64 42.19
C GLY A 7 46.15 17.69 43.39
N ALA A 8 45.68 16.53 43.85
CA ALA A 8 44.83 16.38 45.03
C ALA A 8 45.60 16.68 46.33
N SER A 9 44.92 17.19 47.34
CA SER A 9 45.40 17.15 48.73
C SER A 9 44.23 17.07 49.70
N ALA A 10 44.26 16.01 50.50
CA ALA A 10 43.38 15.75 51.62
C ALA A 10 43.79 16.60 52.83
N LEU A 11 42.81 17.07 53.60
CA LEU A 11 43.02 17.63 54.92
C LEU A 11 42.22 16.80 55.92
N ALA A 12 42.92 16.10 56.81
CA ALA A 12 42.34 15.41 57.95
C ALA A 12 42.26 16.38 59.13
N LEU A 13 41.10 16.47 59.77
CA LEU A 13 40.94 17.07 61.09
C LEU A 13 40.15 16.10 61.98
N THR A 14 40.84 15.62 63.01
CA THR A 14 40.30 14.73 64.04
C THR A 14 39.54 15.56 65.08
N LEU A 15 38.31 15.17 65.44
CA LEU A 15 37.63 15.67 66.63
C LEU A 15 37.08 14.50 67.46
N VAL A 16 37.31 14.60 68.77
CA VAL A 16 37.06 13.58 69.79
C VAL A 16 35.59 13.54 70.20
N THR A 17 35.18 12.33 70.56
CA THR A 17 33.89 11.79 71.00
C THR A 17 33.09 12.59 72.05
N THR A 18 31.76 12.59 71.91
CA THR A 18 30.81 12.31 73.01
C THR A 18 29.51 11.76 72.42
N GLY A 19 29.08 10.60 72.91
CA GLY A 19 27.85 9.94 72.46
C GLY A 19 26.59 10.60 73.01
N CYS A 20 25.60 10.74 72.14
CA CYS A 20 24.19 10.81 72.47
C CYS A 20 23.49 9.82 71.53
N TRP A 21 22.77 8.86 72.10
CA TRP A 21 21.90 7.96 71.35
C TRP A 21 20.66 8.77 70.95
N GLU A 22 20.52 9.09 69.66
CA GLU A 22 19.26 9.56 69.08
C GLU A 22 18.58 8.37 68.38
N GLU A 23 17.29 8.19 68.65
CA GLU A 23 16.43 7.25 67.92
C GLU A 23 16.46 7.56 66.41
N PRO A 24 16.42 6.54 65.53
CA PRO A 24 16.32 6.79 64.10
C PRO A 24 14.99 7.49 63.78
N PRO A 25 14.98 8.56 62.97
CA PRO A 25 13.75 9.20 62.56
C PRO A 25 12.89 8.20 61.77
N ALA A 26 11.59 8.19 62.07
CA ALA A 26 10.60 7.37 61.39
C ALA A 26 10.69 7.55 59.87
N ASP A 27 10.78 6.42 59.17
CA ASP A 27 10.72 6.33 57.71
C ASP A 27 9.45 7.05 57.22
N PRO A 28 9.54 8.15 56.43
CA PRO A 28 8.37 8.76 55.83
C PRO A 28 7.83 7.76 54.82
N GLY A 29 6.75 7.08 55.24
CA GLY A 29 6.19 5.89 54.62
C GLY A 29 6.25 5.90 53.10
N ALA A 30 6.69 4.76 52.57
CA ALA A 30 6.56 4.40 51.16
C ALA A 30 5.16 4.78 50.68
N THR A 31 5.09 5.87 49.91
CA THR A 31 3.87 6.29 49.25
C THR A 31 3.67 5.31 48.11
N THR A 32 2.89 4.26 48.37
CA THR A 32 2.36 3.39 47.32
C THR A 32 1.49 4.27 46.43
N THR A 33 2.06 4.79 45.35
CA THR A 33 1.30 5.41 44.27
C THR A 33 0.52 4.30 43.58
N THR A 34 -0.65 3.96 44.12
CA THR A 34 -1.68 3.27 43.36
C THR A 34 -2.11 4.22 42.26
N THR A 35 -1.53 4.06 41.07
CA THR A 35 -2.11 4.58 39.84
C THR A 35 -3.48 3.93 39.69
N THR A 36 -4.52 4.59 40.18
CA THR A 36 -5.90 4.30 39.81
C THR A 36 -6.03 4.60 38.33
N THR A 37 -5.80 3.58 37.50
CA THR A 37 -6.12 3.61 36.08
C THR A 37 -7.61 3.86 35.97
N THR A 38 -7.99 4.94 35.29
CA THR A 38 -9.37 5.12 34.85
C THR A 38 -9.76 3.88 34.05
N PRO A 39 -10.91 3.23 34.33
CA PRO A 39 -11.34 2.09 33.55
C PRO A 39 -11.41 2.48 32.08
N ASP A 40 -10.74 1.70 31.24
CA ASP A 40 -10.89 1.83 29.80
C ASP A 40 -12.35 1.60 29.43
N THR A 41 -12.98 2.60 28.81
CA THR A 41 -14.41 2.54 28.43
C THR A 41 -14.63 1.84 27.09
N ARG A 42 -13.56 1.43 26.41
CA ARG A 42 -13.67 0.67 25.15
C ARG A 42 -14.31 -0.69 25.41
N VAL A 43 -15.13 -1.12 24.47
CA VAL A 43 -15.80 -2.43 24.49
C VAL A 43 -15.17 -3.30 23.41
N GLY A 44 -14.96 -4.59 23.70
CA GLY A 44 -14.40 -5.53 22.73
C GLY A 44 -13.51 -6.58 23.36
N ARG A 45 -12.44 -6.96 22.65
CA ARG A 45 -11.37 -7.83 23.11
C ARG A 45 -10.07 -7.05 23.16
N PHE A 46 -9.35 -7.15 24.26
CA PHE A 46 -8.07 -6.47 24.45
C PHE A 46 -6.92 -7.45 24.24
N VAL A 47 -5.86 -7.01 23.56
CA VAL A 47 -4.68 -7.81 23.25
C VAL A 47 -3.42 -7.03 23.62
N ALA A 48 -2.52 -7.65 24.38
CA ALA A 48 -1.22 -7.10 24.74
C ALA A 48 -0.20 -8.24 24.84
N THR A 49 1.06 -7.98 24.48
CA THR A 49 2.12 -9.00 24.57
C THR A 49 2.40 -9.49 25.99
N THR A 50 1.98 -8.73 27.01
CA THR A 50 2.02 -9.09 28.44
C THR A 50 0.75 -9.78 28.93
N GLY A 51 -0.24 -9.99 28.05
CA GLY A 51 -1.50 -10.62 28.36
C GLY A 51 -1.40 -12.13 28.58
N VAL A 52 -2.55 -12.77 28.76
CA VAL A 52 -2.67 -14.22 28.90
C VAL A 52 -3.86 -14.69 28.06
N ASP A 53 -3.67 -15.73 27.26
CA ASP A 53 -4.72 -16.36 26.45
C ASP A 53 -5.66 -17.20 27.32
N ALA A 54 -6.42 -16.53 28.19
CA ALA A 54 -7.38 -17.12 29.10
C ALA A 54 -8.59 -16.20 29.32
N GLY A 55 -9.77 -16.79 29.50
CA GLY A 55 -11.01 -16.04 29.68
C GLY A 55 -11.48 -15.40 28.37
N ASP A 56 -12.27 -14.33 28.49
CA ASP A 56 -12.89 -13.62 27.37
C ASP A 56 -12.13 -12.36 26.94
N CYS A 57 -11.07 -11.96 27.65
CA CYS A 57 -10.28 -10.75 27.40
C CYS A 57 -11.10 -9.46 27.20
N SER A 58 -12.24 -9.33 27.88
CA SER A 58 -13.16 -8.19 27.72
C SER A 58 -12.76 -6.96 28.56
N VAL A 59 -11.66 -7.06 29.32
CA VAL A 59 -11.16 -6.00 30.21
C VAL A 59 -9.71 -5.68 29.87
N ALA A 60 -9.40 -4.40 29.67
CA ALA A 60 -8.05 -3.94 29.29
C ALA A 60 -6.94 -4.35 30.29
N ALA A 61 -7.26 -4.49 31.57
CA ALA A 61 -6.32 -4.95 32.60
C ALA A 61 -6.07 -6.48 32.60
N ALA A 62 -6.84 -7.24 31.81
CA ALA A 62 -6.68 -8.68 31.62
C ALA A 62 -6.78 -9.03 30.12
N PRO A 63 -5.83 -8.55 29.29
CA PRO A 63 -5.87 -8.75 27.85
C PRO A 63 -5.42 -10.17 27.45
N CYS A 64 -5.82 -10.60 26.25
CA CYS A 64 -5.25 -11.77 25.59
C CYS A 64 -3.77 -11.53 25.26
N ALA A 65 -2.98 -12.60 25.19
CA ALA A 65 -1.59 -12.54 24.74
C ALA A 65 -1.49 -12.48 23.20
N THR A 66 -2.44 -13.11 22.50
CA THR A 66 -2.45 -13.22 21.03
C THR A 66 -3.72 -12.67 20.40
N ILE A 67 -3.59 -12.19 19.16
CA ILE A 67 -4.72 -11.69 18.37
C ILE A 67 -5.60 -12.86 17.95
N ASN A 68 -5.04 -14.00 17.55
CA ASN A 68 -5.84 -15.16 17.17
C ASN A 68 -6.70 -15.71 18.33
N PHE A 69 -6.20 -15.69 19.57
CA PHE A 69 -7.02 -16.07 20.72
C PHE A 69 -8.17 -15.07 20.93
N ALA A 70 -7.91 -13.76 20.82
CA ALA A 70 -8.96 -12.74 20.89
C ALA A 70 -10.02 -12.89 19.79
N VAL A 71 -9.63 -13.23 18.55
CA VAL A 71 -10.56 -13.57 17.47
C VAL A 71 -11.47 -14.74 17.85
N GLY A 72 -10.91 -15.76 18.50
CA GLY A 72 -11.67 -16.90 19.03
C GLY A 72 -12.71 -16.48 20.07
N GLN A 73 -12.40 -15.53 20.94
CA GLN A 73 -13.30 -15.03 21.99
C GLN A 73 -14.29 -13.98 21.50
N ALA A 74 -13.99 -13.27 20.41
CA ALA A 74 -14.80 -12.18 19.92
C ALA A 74 -16.15 -12.68 19.37
N ALA A 75 -17.21 -11.93 19.65
CA ALA A 75 -18.49 -12.04 18.95
C ALA A 75 -18.43 -11.27 17.61
N ASP A 76 -19.33 -11.62 16.70
CA ASP A 76 -19.45 -10.98 15.39
C ASP A 76 -19.69 -9.47 15.54
N GLY A 77 -18.93 -8.68 14.79
CA GLY A 77 -18.98 -7.22 14.80
C GLY A 77 -18.22 -6.54 15.95
N GLU A 78 -17.59 -7.29 16.86
CA GLU A 78 -16.80 -6.69 17.94
C GLU A 78 -15.49 -6.06 17.44
N THR A 79 -14.90 -5.22 18.30
CA THR A 79 -13.57 -4.66 18.10
C THR A 79 -12.52 -5.45 18.88
N VAL A 80 -11.41 -5.76 18.23
CA VAL A 80 -10.18 -6.27 18.85
C VAL A 80 -9.19 -5.11 18.95
N TRP A 81 -8.97 -4.64 20.18
CA TRP A 81 -8.04 -3.56 20.52
C TRP A 81 -6.66 -4.14 20.80
N VAL A 82 -5.68 -3.79 19.98
CA VAL A 82 -4.33 -4.36 20.06
C VAL A 82 -3.35 -3.29 20.53
N GLU A 83 -2.66 -3.55 21.64
CA GLU A 83 -1.58 -2.70 22.12
C GLU A 83 -0.32 -2.85 21.25
N ALA A 84 0.62 -1.92 21.42
CA ALA A 84 1.89 -2.00 20.70
C ALA A 84 2.70 -3.23 21.14
N GLY A 85 3.35 -3.86 20.18
CA GLY A 85 4.08 -5.10 20.40
C GLY A 85 4.29 -5.89 19.12
N THR A 86 5.13 -6.92 19.18
CA THR A 86 5.35 -7.83 18.07
C THR A 86 4.56 -9.11 18.30
N TYR A 87 3.66 -9.41 17.37
CA TYR A 87 2.81 -10.59 17.36
C TYR A 87 3.25 -11.48 16.18
N PRO A 88 4.00 -12.57 16.43
CA PRO A 88 4.59 -13.40 15.37
C PRO A 88 3.58 -14.37 14.75
N GLU A 89 2.39 -13.88 14.43
CA GLU A 89 1.26 -14.66 13.94
C GLU A 89 0.69 -14.09 12.64
N ILE A 90 0.13 -14.99 11.84
CA ILE A 90 -0.82 -14.64 10.78
C ILE A 90 -2.19 -14.64 11.43
N VAL A 91 -2.89 -13.51 11.40
CA VAL A 91 -4.23 -13.37 11.97
C VAL A 91 -5.24 -14.05 11.04
N SER A 92 -5.93 -15.06 11.56
CA SER A 92 -6.96 -15.81 10.85
C SER A 92 -8.30 -15.10 11.00
N VAL A 93 -8.78 -14.47 9.92
CA VAL A 93 -10.02 -13.71 9.90
C VAL A 93 -11.20 -14.65 9.62
N THR A 94 -11.85 -15.07 10.71
CA THR A 94 -12.89 -16.13 10.70
C THR A 94 -14.31 -15.62 10.91
N LYS A 95 -14.48 -14.33 11.15
CA LYS A 95 -15.77 -13.67 11.42
C LYS A 95 -15.65 -12.15 11.20
N PRO A 96 -16.75 -11.39 11.08
CA PRO A 96 -16.69 -9.95 10.90
C PRO A 96 -16.18 -9.27 12.19
N LEU A 97 -15.10 -8.50 12.08
CA LEU A 97 -14.44 -7.84 13.22
C LEU A 97 -13.80 -6.51 12.81
N THR A 98 -13.65 -5.61 13.78
CA THR A 98 -12.77 -4.45 13.66
C THR A 98 -11.48 -4.73 14.41
N PHE A 99 -10.35 -4.75 13.72
CA PHE A 99 -9.02 -4.78 14.31
C PHE A 99 -8.52 -3.33 14.42
N SER A 100 -8.26 -2.88 15.65
CA SER A 100 -7.77 -1.53 15.94
C SER A 100 -6.39 -1.62 16.58
N GLY A 101 -5.37 -1.22 15.82
CA GLY A 101 -4.00 -1.10 16.29
C GLY A 101 -3.72 0.23 16.99
N PRO A 102 -2.54 0.42 17.57
CA PRO A 102 -2.18 1.61 18.34
C PRO A 102 -2.23 2.92 17.55
N ASN A 103 -2.11 2.84 16.23
CA ASN A 103 -2.13 3.97 15.32
C ASN A 103 -3.43 4.06 14.50
N ALA A 104 -4.53 3.46 15.01
CA ALA A 104 -5.82 3.54 14.35
C ALA A 104 -6.24 5.00 14.14
N GLY A 105 -6.71 5.33 12.94
CA GLY A 105 -7.05 6.69 12.54
C GLY A 105 -5.86 7.62 12.24
N ILE A 106 -4.61 7.17 12.36
CA ILE A 106 -3.41 7.96 12.06
C ILE A 106 -2.81 7.51 10.72
N GLY A 107 -2.95 8.34 9.69
CA GLY A 107 -2.51 8.00 8.34
C GLY A 107 -1.06 7.59 8.20
N ALA A 108 -0.80 6.63 7.29
CA ALA A 108 0.53 6.19 6.89
C ALA A 108 0.87 6.53 5.42
N GLY A 109 -0.14 6.83 4.59
CA GLY A 109 0.02 7.07 3.16
C GLY A 109 0.49 8.49 2.82
N VAL A 110 -0.16 9.10 1.82
CA VAL A 110 0.27 10.36 1.18
C VAL A 110 0.48 11.50 2.19
N ALA A 111 -0.43 11.63 3.16
CA ALA A 111 -0.36 12.62 4.22
C ALA A 111 -0.18 11.94 5.59
N ALA A 112 0.97 11.27 5.76
CA ALA A 112 1.27 10.51 6.97
C ALA A 112 1.23 11.39 8.23
N GLY A 113 0.54 10.88 9.26
CA GLY A 113 0.54 11.48 10.60
C GLY A 113 1.76 11.05 11.43
N VAL A 114 1.91 11.65 12.61
CA VAL A 114 2.91 11.19 13.58
C VAL A 114 2.41 9.93 14.26
N ARG A 115 3.07 8.81 13.99
CA ARG A 115 2.72 7.49 14.53
C ARG A 115 3.57 7.17 15.77
N GLY A 116 2.96 6.48 16.74
CA GLY A 116 3.61 5.98 17.94
C GLY A 116 4.11 4.54 17.79
N PRO A 117 4.39 3.84 18.90
CA PRO A 117 4.68 2.40 18.89
C PRO A 117 3.63 1.58 18.13
N GLU A 118 4.06 0.54 17.42
CA GLU A 118 3.22 -0.22 16.48
C GLU A 118 2.81 -1.59 17.04
N ALA A 119 1.63 -2.07 16.65
CA ALA A 119 1.30 -3.49 16.70
C ALA A 119 1.79 -4.14 15.41
N VAL A 120 2.86 -4.92 15.50
CA VAL A 120 3.52 -5.56 14.36
C VAL A 120 3.03 -6.99 14.23
N VAL A 121 2.30 -7.29 13.16
CA VAL A 121 1.77 -8.64 12.86
C VAL A 121 2.37 -9.16 11.55
N LYS A 122 2.24 -10.46 11.25
CA LYS A 122 2.73 -10.98 9.97
C LYS A 122 1.79 -10.70 8.80
N ALA A 123 0.49 -10.98 9.00
CA ALA A 123 -0.52 -10.91 7.95
C ALA A 123 -1.94 -11.00 8.52
N PHE A 124 -2.95 -10.64 7.72
CA PHE A 124 -4.37 -10.92 7.95
C PHE A 124 -4.91 -11.74 6.78
N ARG A 125 -5.45 -12.94 7.05
CA ARG A 125 -5.93 -13.82 5.98
C ARG A 125 -7.23 -14.51 6.37
N SER A 126 -8.15 -14.67 5.42
CA SER A 126 -9.24 -15.64 5.58
C SER A 126 -8.65 -17.06 5.60
N PRO A 127 -9.27 -18.01 6.32
CA PRO A 127 -8.84 -19.41 6.31
C PRO A 127 -8.83 -20.04 4.91
N GLY A 128 -7.86 -20.92 4.69
CA GLY A 128 -7.78 -21.77 3.51
C GLY A 128 -7.08 -21.12 2.29
N PRO A 129 -6.64 -21.96 1.34
CA PRO A 129 -6.02 -21.49 0.11
C PRO A 129 -7.07 -20.92 -0.86
N HIS A 130 -6.74 -19.78 -1.48
CA HIS A 130 -7.55 -19.14 -2.55
C HIS A 130 -9.01 -18.84 -2.18
N HIS A 131 -9.28 -18.56 -0.89
CA HIS A 131 -10.56 -18.00 -0.42
C HIS A 131 -11.78 -18.81 -0.89
N PRO A 132 -11.95 -20.04 -0.37
CA PRO A 132 -12.60 -21.11 -1.12
C PRO A 132 -14.12 -21.06 -1.13
N SER A 133 -14.77 -20.21 -0.31
CA SER A 133 -16.23 -20.16 -0.23
C SER A 133 -16.78 -18.83 0.30
N SER A 134 -18.06 -18.61 0.02
CA SER A 134 -18.85 -17.48 0.52
C SER A 134 -19.03 -17.42 2.04
N GLU A 135 -18.58 -18.44 2.75
CA GLU A 135 -18.61 -18.48 4.22
C GLU A 135 -17.73 -17.40 4.85
N TYR A 136 -16.72 -16.92 4.10
CA TYR A 136 -15.73 -15.97 4.61
C TYR A 136 -15.98 -14.51 4.20
N GLU A 137 -17.13 -14.18 3.60
CA GLU A 137 -17.50 -12.80 3.19
C GLU A 137 -17.80 -11.91 4.39
N PHE A 138 -16.74 -11.49 5.07
CA PHE A 138 -16.86 -10.72 6.29
C PHE A 138 -16.63 -9.23 6.05
N ASN A 139 -17.40 -8.41 6.76
CA ASN A 139 -17.11 -6.99 6.93
C ASN A 139 -16.01 -6.87 7.99
N VAL A 140 -14.85 -6.36 7.57
CA VAL A 140 -13.64 -6.36 8.38
C VAL A 140 -12.97 -5.01 8.27
N THR A 141 -12.57 -4.44 9.40
CA THR A 141 -11.72 -3.26 9.42
C THR A 141 -10.35 -3.64 9.98
N ILE A 142 -9.27 -3.25 9.30
CA ILE A 142 -7.89 -3.34 9.76
C ILE A 142 -7.34 -1.91 9.76
N ASP A 143 -7.20 -1.33 10.94
CA ASP A 143 -6.82 0.08 11.12
C ASP A 143 -5.61 0.23 12.04
N GLY A 144 -4.54 0.87 11.55
CA GLY A 144 -3.45 1.32 12.41
C GLY A 144 -2.41 0.27 12.80
N PHE A 145 -2.21 -0.77 11.98
CA PHE A 145 -1.21 -1.82 12.20
C PHE A 145 0.08 -1.59 11.42
N SER A 146 1.14 -2.27 11.85
CA SER A 146 2.30 -2.58 11.01
C SER A 146 2.28 -4.06 10.63
N LEU A 147 2.47 -4.37 9.36
CA LEU A 147 2.61 -5.73 8.84
C LEU A 147 4.04 -5.93 8.35
N ASP A 148 4.72 -6.94 8.89
CA ASP A 148 6.09 -7.31 8.55
C ASP A 148 6.22 -8.84 8.58
N PRO A 149 6.90 -9.49 7.62
CA PRO A 149 7.10 -10.94 7.62
C PRO A 149 7.87 -11.46 8.85
N GLN A 150 8.56 -10.60 9.58
CA GLN A 150 9.34 -10.90 10.79
C GLN A 150 10.39 -11.99 10.56
N GLY A 151 10.98 -11.99 9.36
CA GLY A 151 11.96 -13.00 8.93
C GLY A 151 11.37 -14.39 8.67
N ASP A 152 10.04 -14.53 8.63
CA ASP A 152 9.39 -15.81 8.31
C ASP A 152 9.60 -16.17 6.83
N ALA A 153 10.51 -17.10 6.58
CA ALA A 153 10.87 -17.53 5.24
C ALA A 153 9.67 -18.05 4.43
N SER A 154 8.61 -18.58 5.08
CA SER A 154 7.40 -19.06 4.39
C SER A 154 6.56 -17.94 3.78
N LEU A 155 6.78 -16.70 4.23
CA LEU A 155 6.12 -15.50 3.67
C LEU A 155 6.95 -14.84 2.59
N LEU A 156 8.24 -15.16 2.51
CA LEU A 156 9.17 -14.58 1.54
C LEU A 156 9.29 -15.44 0.27
N THR A 157 8.83 -16.70 0.30
CA THR A 157 8.82 -17.55 -0.90
C THR A 157 7.97 -16.95 -2.03
N PRO A 158 8.30 -17.19 -3.30
CA PRO A 158 7.46 -16.84 -4.44
C PRO A 158 6.02 -17.35 -4.32
N ASP A 159 5.09 -16.62 -4.94
CA ASP A 159 3.68 -16.99 -5.10
C ASP A 159 2.96 -17.32 -3.77
N THR A 160 3.46 -16.74 -2.67
CA THR A 160 2.75 -16.72 -1.39
C THR A 160 1.57 -15.77 -1.45
N TYR A 161 0.55 -16.04 -0.64
CA TYR A 161 -0.58 -15.12 -0.46
C TYR A 161 -0.14 -13.71 -0.06
N HIS A 162 -0.96 -12.72 -0.43
CA HIS A 162 -0.79 -11.34 0.02
C HIS A 162 -0.75 -11.26 1.56
N SER A 163 -0.13 -10.19 2.07
CA SER A 163 -0.10 -9.92 3.53
C SER A 163 -1.52 -9.72 4.07
N ILE A 164 -2.37 -9.08 3.28
CA ILE A 164 -3.81 -8.99 3.50
C ILE A 164 -4.48 -9.70 2.32
N ALA A 165 -5.07 -10.85 2.60
CA ALA A 165 -5.78 -11.67 1.62
C ALA A 165 -7.10 -12.11 2.24
N LEU A 166 -8.17 -11.37 1.97
CA LEU A 166 -9.49 -11.60 2.56
C LEU A 166 -10.48 -11.94 1.45
N PHE A 167 -11.43 -12.82 1.74
CA PHE A 167 -12.66 -12.90 0.97
C PHE A 167 -13.61 -11.84 1.52
N GLY A 168 -13.82 -10.75 0.80
CA GLY A 168 -14.46 -9.57 1.39
C GLY A 168 -15.97 -9.66 1.43
N GLY A 169 -16.56 -9.11 2.50
CA GLY A 169 -17.97 -8.75 2.54
C GLY A 169 -18.26 -7.44 1.79
N THR A 170 -19.32 -6.75 2.21
CA THR A 170 -19.77 -5.48 1.62
C THR A 170 -19.13 -4.24 2.22
N ASP A 171 -18.36 -4.38 3.31
CA ASP A 171 -17.66 -3.27 3.97
C ASP A 171 -16.32 -3.77 4.55
N VAL A 172 -15.31 -3.88 3.69
CA VAL A 172 -13.93 -4.16 4.11
C VAL A 172 -13.10 -2.88 4.09
N LYS A 173 -12.36 -2.62 5.16
CA LYS A 173 -11.50 -1.44 5.30
C LYS A 173 -10.09 -1.87 5.66
N VAL A 174 -9.13 -1.50 4.83
CA VAL A 174 -7.70 -1.62 5.11
C VAL A 174 -7.16 -0.21 5.12
N VAL A 175 -7.02 0.36 6.32
CA VAL A 175 -6.76 1.79 6.46
C VAL A 175 -5.63 2.11 7.43
N ASN A 176 -4.87 3.17 7.13
CA ASN A 176 -3.84 3.70 8.04
C ASN A 176 -2.80 2.63 8.48
N ASN A 177 -2.49 1.67 7.62
CA ASN A 177 -1.52 0.61 7.93
C ASN A 177 -0.16 0.88 7.30
N VAL A 178 0.89 0.36 7.92
CA VAL A 178 2.23 0.24 7.32
C VAL A 178 2.45 -1.22 6.93
N LEU A 179 2.54 -1.51 5.65
CA LEU A 179 2.83 -2.84 5.13
C LEU A 179 4.26 -2.85 4.56
N THR A 180 5.12 -3.69 5.11
CA THR A 180 6.48 -3.90 4.61
C THR A 180 6.69 -5.35 4.23
N GLY A 181 7.08 -5.60 2.98
CA GLY A 181 7.36 -6.96 2.50
C GLY A 181 8.74 -7.48 2.93
N GLY A 182 9.45 -6.79 3.83
CA GLY A 182 10.79 -7.17 4.29
C GLY A 182 11.88 -6.32 3.65
N THR A 183 12.98 -6.95 3.24
CA THR A 183 14.18 -6.23 2.75
C THR A 183 14.00 -5.87 1.27
N TYR A 184 14.02 -4.56 0.97
CA TYR A 184 13.94 -4.12 -0.42
C TYR A 184 15.17 -4.54 -1.22
N THR A 185 14.90 -5.21 -2.34
CA THR A 185 15.88 -5.69 -3.32
C THR A 185 15.35 -5.34 -4.71
N PRO A 186 15.86 -4.29 -5.37
CA PRO A 186 15.26 -3.75 -6.60
C PRO A 186 15.28 -4.74 -7.77
N THR A 187 16.23 -5.67 -7.80
CA THR A 187 16.35 -6.71 -8.84
C THR A 187 15.58 -7.99 -8.52
N CYS A 188 14.77 -7.99 -7.45
CA CYS A 188 14.02 -9.15 -6.99
C CYS A 188 12.95 -9.56 -7.99
N SER A 189 13.17 -10.69 -8.67
CA SER A 189 12.27 -11.23 -9.68
C SER A 189 11.31 -12.30 -9.10
N TYR A 190 10.60 -13.03 -9.97
CA TYR A 190 9.64 -14.06 -9.58
C TYR A 190 10.20 -15.12 -8.61
N THR A 191 11.48 -15.46 -8.67
CA THR A 191 12.07 -16.53 -7.83
C THR A 191 12.75 -16.03 -6.55
N CYS A 192 12.75 -14.72 -6.33
CA CYS A 192 13.44 -14.09 -5.21
C CYS A 192 12.77 -14.41 -3.86
N THR A 193 13.55 -14.39 -2.78
CA THR A 193 13.12 -14.72 -1.40
C THR A 193 13.52 -13.65 -0.38
N ASP A 194 13.91 -12.46 -0.82
CA ASP A 194 14.36 -11.38 0.07
C ASP A 194 13.19 -10.51 0.55
N MET A 195 12.07 -10.58 -0.16
CA MET A 195 10.84 -9.85 0.14
C MET A 195 9.59 -10.65 -0.22
N MET A 196 8.49 -10.31 0.46
CA MET A 196 7.16 -10.84 0.18
C MET A 196 6.70 -10.50 -1.24
N ASP A 197 5.82 -11.34 -1.76
CA ASP A 197 5.30 -11.18 -3.12
C ASP A 197 4.26 -10.06 -3.21
N GLY A 198 3.14 -10.19 -2.49
CA GLY A 198 2.05 -9.24 -2.50
C GLY A 198 1.68 -8.68 -1.11
N ALA A 199 1.14 -7.47 -1.10
CA ALA A 199 0.71 -6.77 0.10
C ALA A 199 -0.78 -6.94 0.33
N ILE A 200 -1.61 -6.52 -0.63
CA ILE A 200 -3.08 -6.55 -0.54
C ILE A 200 -3.65 -7.18 -1.81
N GLY A 201 -4.42 -8.25 -1.63
CA GLY A 201 -5.17 -8.89 -2.70
C GLY A 201 -6.68 -8.73 -2.48
N ILE A 202 -7.38 -8.20 -3.48
CA ILE A 202 -8.84 -8.08 -3.50
C ILE A 202 -9.41 -9.09 -4.49
N PHE A 203 -10.23 -10.01 -3.98
CA PHE A 203 -10.73 -11.16 -4.77
C PHE A 203 -12.25 -11.20 -4.90
N SER A 204 -12.98 -10.47 -4.05
CA SER A 204 -14.44 -10.37 -3.97
C SER A 204 -14.85 -9.16 -3.13
N GLY A 205 -16.12 -8.78 -3.12
CA GLY A 205 -16.69 -7.83 -2.16
C GLY A 205 -16.35 -6.36 -2.41
N SER A 206 -16.51 -5.54 -1.37
CA SER A 206 -16.26 -4.09 -1.40
C SER A 206 -15.19 -3.69 -0.40
N TYR A 207 -14.19 -2.94 -0.88
CA TYR A 207 -12.98 -2.56 -0.16
C TYR A 207 -12.72 -1.06 -0.24
N LEU A 208 -12.44 -0.47 0.92
CA LEU A 208 -11.70 0.77 1.03
C LEU A 208 -10.27 0.45 1.49
N VAL A 209 -9.31 0.58 0.57
CA VAL A 209 -7.88 0.54 0.85
C VAL A 209 -7.38 1.97 0.88
N SER A 210 -7.24 2.55 2.08
CA SER A 210 -6.97 3.99 2.20
C SER A 210 -5.84 4.36 3.15
N ASN A 211 -5.05 5.37 2.77
CA ASN A 211 -4.10 6.02 3.66
C ASN A 211 -3.04 5.05 4.23
N ASN A 212 -2.69 4.00 3.48
CA ASN A 212 -1.67 3.03 3.86
C ASN A 212 -0.31 3.39 3.24
N LEU A 213 0.76 3.03 3.95
CA LEU A 213 2.10 2.89 3.36
C LEU A 213 2.30 1.44 2.98
N VAL A 214 2.54 1.17 1.70
CA VAL A 214 2.86 -0.17 1.20
C VAL A 214 4.23 -0.13 0.55
N GLN A 215 5.18 -0.91 1.08
CA GLN A 215 6.56 -0.86 0.62
C GLN A 215 7.27 -2.21 0.62
N ASN A 216 8.30 -2.32 -0.22
CA ASN A 216 9.21 -3.46 -0.26
C ASN A 216 8.53 -4.77 -0.62
N TYR A 217 7.61 -4.74 -1.59
CA TYR A 217 6.93 -5.92 -2.15
C TYR A 217 7.27 -6.06 -3.63
N ARG A 218 7.24 -7.28 -4.18
CA ARG A 218 7.42 -7.46 -5.63
C ARG A 218 6.22 -6.91 -6.42
N ARG A 219 5.01 -7.20 -5.95
CA ARG A 219 3.71 -7.03 -6.62
C ARG A 219 2.64 -6.63 -5.57
N PRO A 220 2.68 -5.40 -4.99
CA PRO A 220 1.99 -5.09 -3.75
C PRO A 220 0.46 -5.14 -3.85
N MET A 221 -0.14 -4.57 -4.89
CA MET A 221 -1.59 -4.38 -4.96
C MET A 221 -2.18 -5.14 -6.15
N ASP A 222 -3.06 -6.10 -5.90
CA ASP A 222 -3.75 -6.84 -6.96
C ASP A 222 -5.28 -6.84 -6.73
N VAL A 223 -6.03 -6.62 -7.81
CA VAL A 223 -7.49 -6.83 -7.88
C VAL A 223 -7.75 -7.94 -8.89
N LEU A 224 -8.17 -9.10 -8.39
CA LEU A 224 -8.27 -10.34 -9.15
C LEU A 224 -9.58 -11.02 -8.81
N GLN A 225 -10.66 -10.74 -9.53
CA GLN A 225 -11.92 -11.45 -9.34
C GLN A 225 -11.70 -12.95 -9.55
N GLN A 226 -12.02 -13.75 -8.53
CA GLN A 226 -11.88 -15.20 -8.58
C GLN A 226 -13.19 -15.92 -8.92
N SER A 227 -14.33 -15.23 -8.80
CA SER A 227 -15.64 -15.84 -8.98
C SER A 227 -16.68 -14.84 -9.46
N PRO A 228 -17.44 -15.15 -10.53
CA PRO A 228 -18.55 -14.31 -10.98
C PRO A 228 -19.75 -14.38 -10.02
N LEU A 229 -19.83 -15.43 -9.20
CA LEU A 229 -20.88 -15.54 -8.17
C LEU A 229 -20.62 -14.60 -7.00
N LYS A 230 -19.36 -14.20 -6.79
CA LYS A 230 -18.87 -13.36 -5.69
C LYS A 230 -17.90 -12.32 -6.24
N PRO A 231 -18.44 -11.37 -7.02
CA PRO A 231 -17.63 -10.42 -7.76
C PRO A 231 -16.91 -9.45 -6.83
N VAL A 232 -15.90 -8.78 -7.36
CA VAL A 232 -15.42 -7.52 -6.79
C VAL A 232 -16.46 -6.46 -7.16
N VAL A 233 -17.06 -5.85 -6.14
CA VAL A 233 -18.19 -4.92 -6.31
C VAL A 233 -17.70 -3.46 -6.31
N ASP A 234 -16.80 -3.13 -5.38
CA ASP A 234 -16.26 -1.76 -5.25
C ASP A 234 -14.89 -1.81 -4.57
N ALA A 235 -13.82 -1.69 -5.34
CA ALA A 235 -12.44 -1.66 -4.88
C ALA A 235 -11.88 -0.24 -5.00
N GLN A 236 -11.82 0.46 -3.88
CA GLN A 236 -11.30 1.83 -3.80
C GLN A 236 -9.91 1.84 -3.19
N PHE A 237 -8.93 2.36 -3.94
CA PHE A 237 -7.58 2.62 -3.47
C PHE A 237 -7.39 4.13 -3.39
N THR A 238 -7.32 4.68 -2.18
CA THR A 238 -7.25 6.14 -1.99
C THR A 238 -6.11 6.58 -1.07
N LEU A 239 -5.40 7.64 -1.43
CA LEU A 239 -4.40 8.28 -0.55
C LEU A 239 -3.30 7.34 -0.02
N ASN A 240 -3.04 6.21 -0.70
CA ASN A 240 -1.97 5.30 -0.33
C ASN A 240 -0.63 5.77 -0.91
N THR A 241 0.45 5.44 -0.21
CA THR A 241 1.81 5.51 -0.78
C THR A 241 2.28 4.09 -1.04
N VAL A 242 2.45 3.74 -2.31
CA VAL A 242 2.97 2.45 -2.76
C VAL A 242 4.36 2.67 -3.32
N LYS A 243 5.39 2.16 -2.63
CA LYS A 243 6.78 2.42 -3.02
C LYS A 243 7.69 1.20 -2.96
N ASN A 244 8.88 1.30 -3.54
CA ASN A 244 9.91 0.27 -3.45
C ASN A 244 9.38 -1.12 -3.88
N PHE A 245 8.80 -1.19 -5.07
CA PHE A 245 8.41 -2.45 -5.69
C PHE A 245 9.34 -2.81 -6.85
N SER A 246 9.58 -4.11 -7.07
CA SER A 246 10.56 -4.57 -8.06
C SER A 246 9.94 -5.00 -9.39
N PHE A 247 8.63 -5.30 -9.43
CA PHE A 247 7.97 -5.80 -10.63
C PHE A 247 6.84 -4.88 -11.11
N ARG A 248 5.78 -4.77 -10.32
CA ARG A 248 4.66 -3.86 -10.60
C ARG A 248 4.07 -3.30 -9.31
N GLY A 249 3.50 -2.10 -9.33
CA GLY A 249 2.84 -1.50 -8.16
C GLY A 249 1.39 -1.95 -7.98
N PHE A 250 0.62 -1.89 -9.07
CA PHE A 250 -0.79 -2.26 -9.13
C PHE A 250 -1.08 -3.23 -10.27
N TRP A 251 -2.05 -4.13 -10.09
CA TRP A 251 -2.62 -4.95 -11.14
C TRP A 251 -4.13 -5.09 -11.01
N SER A 252 -4.85 -4.82 -12.09
CA SER A 252 -6.22 -5.28 -12.28
C SER A 252 -6.25 -6.32 -13.39
N ALA A 253 -6.87 -7.47 -13.12
CA ALA A 253 -6.96 -8.54 -14.10
C ALA A 253 -8.34 -9.20 -14.10
N GLU A 254 -8.91 -9.35 -15.29
CA GLU A 254 -10.04 -10.23 -15.52
C GLU A 254 -9.55 -11.53 -16.16
N PHE A 255 -10.21 -12.63 -15.82
CA PHE A 255 -9.99 -13.91 -16.46
C PHE A 255 -11.31 -14.41 -17.04
N PRO A 256 -11.36 -14.93 -18.27
CA PRO A 256 -12.61 -15.37 -18.91
C PRO A 256 -13.46 -16.33 -18.05
N ALA A 257 -12.80 -17.19 -17.27
CA ALA A 257 -13.48 -18.14 -16.39
C ALA A 257 -14.10 -17.51 -15.12
N ASN A 258 -13.66 -16.30 -14.74
CA ASN A 258 -14.02 -15.65 -13.48
C ASN A 258 -15.05 -14.52 -13.66
N GLY A 259 -15.46 -14.27 -14.90
CA GLY A 259 -16.35 -13.17 -15.27
C GLY A 259 -15.64 -11.81 -15.27
N PRO A 260 -16.21 -10.82 -15.98
CA PRO A 260 -15.70 -9.45 -15.99
C PRO A 260 -16.03 -8.70 -14.70
N PHE A 261 -15.37 -7.56 -14.49
CA PHE A 261 -15.78 -6.57 -13.51
C PHE A 261 -16.99 -5.77 -14.01
N ASP A 262 -17.77 -5.27 -13.05
CA ASP A 262 -18.80 -4.26 -13.34
C ASP A 262 -18.14 -2.89 -13.62
N GLU A 263 -18.83 -2.03 -14.38
CA GLU A 263 -18.36 -0.67 -14.66
C GLU A 263 -18.15 0.11 -13.34
N GLY A 264 -16.95 0.67 -13.17
CA GLY A 264 -16.62 1.46 -11.97
C GLY A 264 -16.29 0.63 -10.73
N ALA A 265 -16.20 -0.70 -10.83
CA ALA A 265 -15.85 -1.56 -9.71
C ALA A 265 -14.44 -1.33 -9.16
N ILE A 266 -13.56 -0.63 -9.89
CA ILE A 266 -12.19 -0.34 -9.45
C ILE A 266 -11.91 1.16 -9.60
N THR A 267 -11.62 1.82 -8.47
CA THR A 267 -11.19 3.23 -8.43
C THR A 267 -9.84 3.36 -7.75
N ILE A 268 -8.89 4.00 -8.42
CA ILE A 268 -7.55 4.31 -7.91
C ILE A 268 -7.41 5.83 -7.92
N ASP A 269 -7.52 6.47 -6.76
CA ASP A 269 -7.63 7.92 -6.61
C ASP A 269 -6.62 8.52 -5.62
N GLY A 270 -5.81 9.48 -6.07
CA GLY A 270 -4.98 10.27 -5.15
C GLY A 270 -3.85 9.50 -4.47
N ASN A 271 -3.31 8.45 -5.10
CA ASN A 271 -2.21 7.66 -4.56
C ASN A 271 -0.84 8.15 -5.06
N ASP A 272 0.20 7.95 -4.25
CA ASP A 272 1.60 8.04 -4.66
C ASP A 272 2.11 6.65 -5.07
N ILE A 273 2.56 6.49 -6.31
CA ILE A 273 3.05 5.22 -6.88
C ILE A 273 4.51 5.42 -7.31
N ILE A 274 5.44 4.87 -6.54
CA ILE A 274 6.86 5.22 -6.58
C ILE A 274 7.71 3.97 -6.81
N GLY A 275 8.36 3.84 -7.97
CA GLY A 275 9.11 2.64 -8.31
C GLY A 275 10.47 2.52 -7.61
N THR A 276 11.52 2.97 -8.29
CA THR A 276 12.93 2.79 -7.94
C THR A 276 13.76 4.03 -8.23
N ASP A 277 14.83 4.25 -7.48
CA ASP A 277 15.70 5.42 -7.65
C ASP A 277 16.43 5.44 -9.01
N ASP A 278 16.60 4.29 -9.66
CA ASP A 278 17.22 4.18 -10.99
C ASP A 278 16.23 3.67 -12.05
N ILE A 279 15.59 4.60 -12.76
CA ILE A 279 14.66 4.30 -13.85
C ILE A 279 15.33 3.73 -15.11
N PHE A 280 16.65 3.59 -15.14
CA PHE A 280 17.41 2.97 -16.23
C PHE A 280 17.99 1.61 -15.86
N ALA A 281 17.77 1.14 -14.63
CA ALA A 281 18.16 -0.19 -14.20
C ALA A 281 17.52 -1.30 -15.07
N ASN A 282 17.96 -2.54 -14.88
CA ASN A 282 17.30 -3.70 -15.48
C ASN A 282 17.18 -4.81 -14.43
N PRO A 283 15.95 -5.23 -14.06
CA PRO A 283 14.65 -4.70 -14.50
C PRO A 283 14.32 -3.32 -13.90
N VAL A 284 13.31 -2.63 -14.44
CA VAL A 284 12.67 -1.47 -13.79
C VAL A 284 11.19 -1.78 -13.64
N PRO A 285 10.59 -1.47 -12.49
CA PRO A 285 9.20 -1.78 -12.24
C PRO A 285 8.23 -0.95 -13.10
N THR A 286 7.04 -1.51 -13.29
CA THR A 286 5.88 -0.83 -13.88
C THR A 286 4.98 -0.29 -12.76
N GLY A 287 4.48 0.95 -12.87
CA GLY A 287 3.58 1.52 -11.87
C GLY A 287 2.29 0.72 -11.75
N MET A 288 1.59 0.52 -12.87
CA MET A 288 0.34 -0.22 -12.95
C MET A 288 0.27 -1.07 -14.22
N LEU A 289 -0.25 -2.29 -14.05
CA LEU A 289 -0.61 -3.21 -15.12
C LEU A 289 -2.15 -3.32 -15.16
N VAL A 290 -2.76 -3.03 -16.30
CA VAL A 290 -4.22 -3.10 -16.50
C VAL A 290 -4.52 -4.11 -17.58
N THR A 291 -5.13 -5.21 -17.18
CA THR A 291 -5.58 -6.29 -18.07
C THR A 291 -7.06 -6.58 -17.81
N ALA A 292 -7.83 -5.50 -17.61
CA ALA A 292 -9.24 -5.47 -17.22
C ALA A 292 -9.90 -4.21 -17.80
N GLY A 293 -11.22 -4.22 -17.99
CA GLY A 293 -11.99 -3.02 -18.36
C GLY A 293 -12.49 -2.22 -17.15
N GLY A 294 -13.00 -1.01 -17.39
CA GLY A 294 -13.80 -0.26 -16.41
C GLY A 294 -13.06 0.27 -15.18
N VAL A 295 -11.73 0.37 -15.23
CA VAL A 295 -10.94 0.94 -14.13
C VAL A 295 -10.94 2.46 -14.21
N THR A 296 -11.13 3.15 -13.09
CA THR A 296 -10.97 4.60 -13.01
C THR A 296 -9.69 4.95 -12.24
N VAL A 297 -8.76 5.64 -12.89
CA VAL A 297 -7.46 6.02 -12.36
C VAL A 297 -7.36 7.53 -12.39
N LYS A 298 -7.42 8.17 -11.22
CA LYS A 298 -7.46 9.63 -11.16
C LYS A 298 -6.60 10.24 -10.08
N ASN A 299 -6.09 11.45 -10.33
CA ASN A 299 -5.33 12.25 -9.36
C ASN A 299 -4.11 11.54 -8.74
N ASN A 300 -3.60 10.46 -9.34
CA ASN A 300 -2.45 9.73 -8.81
C ASN A 300 -1.15 10.37 -9.27
N ASN A 301 -0.11 10.21 -8.47
CA ASN A 301 1.24 10.62 -8.78
C ASN A 301 2.11 9.40 -9.04
N PHE A 302 2.51 9.21 -10.29
CA PHE A 302 3.44 8.17 -10.71
C PHE A 302 4.83 8.76 -10.79
N SER A 303 5.78 8.17 -10.07
CA SER A 303 7.16 8.57 -10.17
C SER A 303 8.13 7.41 -10.16
N ASN A 304 9.29 7.62 -10.77
CA ASN A 304 10.43 6.72 -10.63
C ASN A 304 10.12 5.29 -11.12
N VAL A 305 9.33 5.16 -12.19
CA VAL A 305 8.94 3.88 -12.81
C VAL A 305 9.37 3.82 -14.26
N GLY A 306 9.58 2.61 -14.77
CA GLY A 306 9.90 2.40 -16.17
C GLY A 306 8.71 2.74 -17.04
N THR A 307 7.59 2.05 -16.80
CA THR A 307 6.30 2.32 -17.42
C THR A 307 5.33 2.68 -16.31
N SER A 308 4.59 3.79 -16.42
CA SER A 308 3.66 4.19 -15.38
C SER A 308 2.38 3.38 -15.45
N VAL A 309 1.82 3.28 -16.65
CA VAL A 309 0.65 2.46 -16.96
C VAL A 309 0.99 1.59 -18.16
N TYR A 310 0.87 0.28 -17.99
CA TYR A 310 0.78 -0.67 -19.09
C TYR A 310 -0.65 -1.17 -19.16
N GLU A 311 -1.30 -1.05 -20.31
CA GLU A 311 -2.67 -1.50 -20.52
C GLU A 311 -2.77 -2.40 -21.75
N GLU A 312 -3.47 -3.51 -21.62
CA GLU A 312 -3.78 -4.41 -22.73
C GLU A 312 -5.08 -4.00 -23.42
N LEU A 313 -4.98 -3.66 -24.70
CA LEU A 313 -6.13 -3.31 -25.54
C LEU A 313 -6.65 -4.55 -26.27
N CYS A 314 -7.97 -4.66 -26.34
CA CYS A 314 -8.70 -5.66 -27.14
C CYS A 314 -8.37 -7.12 -26.77
N GLY A 315 -7.87 -7.34 -25.55
CA GLY A 315 -7.60 -8.67 -25.03
C GLY A 315 -8.86 -9.48 -24.75
N THR A 316 -8.69 -10.80 -24.64
CA THR A 316 -9.75 -11.69 -24.17
C THR A 316 -10.12 -11.47 -22.70
N THR A 317 -9.28 -10.74 -21.97
CA THR A 317 -9.40 -10.35 -20.56
C THR A 317 -10.08 -8.99 -20.36
N ASN A 318 -10.79 -8.46 -21.37
CA ASN A 318 -11.78 -7.38 -21.20
C ASN A 318 -12.98 -7.71 -22.11
N PRO A 319 -13.85 -8.67 -21.73
CA PRO A 319 -14.91 -9.15 -22.60
C PRO A 319 -16.10 -8.19 -22.68
N ASN A 320 -16.17 -7.18 -21.81
CA ASN A 320 -17.24 -6.18 -21.79
C ASN A 320 -16.92 -4.91 -22.58
N ASP A 321 -15.68 -4.78 -23.06
CA ASP A 321 -15.19 -3.58 -23.77
C ASP A 321 -15.47 -2.26 -23.02
N ILE A 322 -15.45 -2.28 -21.69
CA ILE A 322 -15.65 -1.09 -20.86
C ILE A 322 -14.34 -0.28 -20.84
N PRO A 323 -14.34 1.00 -21.24
CA PRO A 323 -13.14 1.82 -21.26
C PRO A 323 -12.54 2.06 -19.87
N THR A 324 -11.22 2.06 -19.80
CA THR A 324 -10.47 2.57 -18.65
C THR A 324 -10.39 4.09 -18.71
N VAL A 325 -10.53 4.77 -17.57
CA VAL A 325 -10.45 6.23 -17.48
C VAL A 325 -9.20 6.66 -16.73
N TYR A 326 -8.39 7.53 -17.32
CA TYR A 326 -7.20 8.13 -16.75
C TYR A 326 -7.32 9.65 -16.74
N THR A 327 -7.48 10.24 -15.56
CA THR A 327 -7.62 11.69 -15.47
C THR A 327 -6.97 12.38 -14.29
N GLY A 328 -6.37 13.56 -14.49
CA GLY A 328 -5.72 14.30 -13.40
C GLY A 328 -4.45 13.64 -12.86
N ASN A 329 -3.94 12.56 -13.48
CA ASN A 329 -2.73 11.89 -13.00
C ASN A 329 -1.49 12.69 -13.37
N THR A 330 -0.47 12.60 -12.53
CA THR A 330 0.82 13.26 -12.70
C THR A 330 1.91 12.21 -12.89
N PHE A 331 2.75 12.38 -13.91
CA PHE A 331 3.85 11.49 -14.26
C PHE A 331 5.16 12.25 -14.17
N VAL A 332 6.04 11.84 -13.26
CA VAL A 332 7.29 12.52 -12.92
C VAL A 332 8.45 11.54 -12.99
N ASN A 333 9.50 11.85 -13.75
CA ASN A 333 10.67 10.99 -13.83
C ASN A 333 10.34 9.52 -14.19
N VAL A 334 9.64 9.34 -15.30
CA VAL A 334 9.23 8.04 -15.84
C VAL A 334 9.79 7.87 -17.25
N ARG A 335 10.08 6.63 -17.71
CA ARG A 335 10.47 6.42 -19.13
C ARG A 335 9.28 6.47 -20.06
N THR A 336 8.16 5.88 -19.63
CA THR A 336 6.90 5.84 -20.35
C THR A 336 5.76 6.16 -19.39
N GLY A 337 4.89 7.10 -19.77
CA GLY A 337 3.61 7.35 -19.13
C GLY A 337 2.68 6.16 -19.37
N PHE A 338 2.15 6.07 -20.60
CA PHE A 338 1.27 4.99 -21.04
C PHE A 338 1.93 4.11 -22.10
N ASN A 339 1.94 2.80 -21.87
CA ASN A 339 2.22 1.77 -22.85
C ASN A 339 0.92 0.99 -23.11
N LEU A 340 0.25 1.32 -24.21
CA LEU A 340 -0.99 0.67 -24.63
C LEU A 340 -0.62 -0.42 -25.63
N ASN A 341 -0.83 -1.68 -25.25
CA ASN A 341 -0.42 -2.82 -26.04
C ASN A 341 -1.64 -3.54 -26.63
N VAL A 342 -1.76 -3.55 -27.96
CA VAL A 342 -2.82 -4.25 -28.68
C VAL A 342 -2.51 -5.74 -28.70
N VAL A 343 -3.30 -6.53 -27.96
CA VAL A 343 -3.08 -7.98 -27.80
C VAL A 343 -4.13 -8.84 -28.51
N GLY A 344 -5.20 -8.24 -29.03
CA GLY A 344 -6.27 -8.95 -29.75
C GLY A 344 -6.93 -8.12 -30.84
N ASP A 345 -8.04 -8.61 -31.38
CA ASP A 345 -8.78 -7.96 -32.47
C ASP A 345 -9.71 -6.87 -31.93
N CYS A 346 -9.40 -5.63 -32.30
CA CYS A 346 -10.18 -4.44 -31.94
C CYS A 346 -11.38 -4.18 -32.86
N THR A 347 -11.60 -4.99 -33.90
CA THR A 347 -12.67 -4.76 -34.88
C THR A 347 -14.05 -4.76 -34.23
N GLY A 348 -14.78 -3.65 -34.36
CA GLY A 348 -16.14 -3.50 -33.82
C GLY A 348 -16.20 -3.26 -32.31
N ARG A 349 -15.07 -3.05 -31.64
CA ARG A 349 -15.00 -2.68 -30.22
C ARG A 349 -14.87 -1.17 -30.07
N THR A 350 -15.13 -0.65 -28.87
CA THR A 350 -14.82 0.74 -28.48
C THR A 350 -13.73 0.73 -27.38
N PRO A 351 -12.51 0.23 -27.64
CA PRO A 351 -11.55 -0.08 -26.59
C PRO A 351 -10.52 1.05 -26.47
N ASP A 352 -10.98 2.28 -26.34
CA ASP A 352 -10.09 3.44 -26.24
C ASP A 352 -10.07 3.90 -24.78
N PRO A 353 -8.93 3.80 -24.07
CA PRO A 353 -8.83 4.42 -22.76
C PRO A 353 -9.07 5.92 -22.89
N SER A 354 -9.83 6.48 -21.97
CA SER A 354 -10.00 7.93 -21.87
C SER A 354 -8.80 8.52 -21.14
N ILE A 355 -7.89 9.16 -21.86
CA ILE A 355 -6.66 9.75 -21.30
C ILE A 355 -6.77 11.27 -21.36
N THR A 356 -7.22 11.92 -20.27
CA THR A 356 -7.49 13.37 -20.28
C THR A 356 -6.99 14.07 -19.03
N TYR A 357 -6.58 15.33 -19.13
CA TYR A 357 -6.15 16.14 -17.97
C TYR A 357 -4.98 15.57 -17.17
N ASN A 358 -4.18 14.70 -17.77
CA ASN A 358 -2.97 14.19 -17.15
C ASN A 358 -1.78 15.14 -17.40
N THR A 359 -0.81 15.09 -16.51
CA THR A 359 0.39 15.94 -16.52
C THR A 359 1.63 15.07 -16.69
N PHE A 360 2.34 15.24 -17.80
CA PHE A 360 3.65 14.66 -18.01
C PHE A 360 4.71 15.72 -17.72
N THR A 361 5.50 15.50 -16.68
CA THR A 361 6.71 16.29 -16.42
C THR A 361 7.88 15.45 -16.88
N ALA A 362 8.63 15.94 -17.88
CA ALA A 362 9.71 15.16 -18.46
C ALA A 362 10.72 14.76 -17.37
N GLY A 363 11.02 13.46 -17.30
CA GLY A 363 12.12 12.95 -16.48
C GLY A 363 13.47 13.50 -16.94
N LEU A 364 14.46 13.48 -16.05
CA LEU A 364 15.79 13.96 -16.35
C LEU A 364 16.32 13.33 -17.64
N VAL A 365 16.81 14.19 -18.53
CA VAL A 365 17.59 13.81 -19.71
C VAL A 365 18.83 13.09 -19.20
N GLY A 366 18.84 11.76 -19.26
CA GLY A 366 20.10 11.01 -19.16
C GLY A 366 21.04 11.45 -20.30
N ALA A 367 22.33 11.13 -20.20
CA ALA A 367 23.34 11.47 -21.21
C ALA A 367 23.01 11.01 -22.66
N ASP A 368 21.97 10.19 -22.84
CA ASP A 368 21.52 9.58 -24.09
C ASP A 368 20.33 10.29 -24.78
N ASP A 369 19.88 11.47 -24.31
CA ASP A 369 18.80 12.24 -24.96
C ASP A 369 17.46 11.47 -25.11
N ARG A 370 17.21 10.51 -24.21
CA ARG A 370 15.98 9.70 -24.23
C ARG A 370 14.83 10.47 -23.60
N HIS A 371 14.00 11.06 -24.45
CA HIS A 371 12.77 11.72 -24.02
C HIS A 371 11.72 10.71 -23.53
N PRO A 372 10.96 11.03 -22.47
CA PRO A 372 9.90 10.16 -22.01
C PRO A 372 8.79 10.05 -23.07
N ILE A 373 8.28 8.83 -23.25
CA ILE A 373 7.07 8.59 -24.03
C ILE A 373 5.89 8.95 -23.14
N GLY A 374 5.06 9.92 -23.53
CA GLY A 374 3.84 10.23 -22.80
C GLY A 374 2.78 9.15 -23.01
N VAL A 375 2.38 8.92 -24.27
CA VAL A 375 1.44 7.85 -24.66
C VAL A 375 1.98 7.11 -25.88
N GLY A 376 2.27 5.82 -25.73
CA GLY A 376 2.71 4.95 -26.81
C GLY A 376 1.74 3.80 -27.04
N VAL A 377 1.43 3.55 -28.31
CA VAL A 377 0.63 2.39 -28.75
C VAL A 377 1.55 1.41 -29.49
N GLY A 378 1.52 0.15 -29.07
CA GLY A 378 2.26 -0.96 -29.68
C GLY A 378 1.41 -2.22 -29.81
N GLY A 379 2.04 -3.33 -30.18
CA GLY A 379 1.39 -4.64 -30.28
C GLY A 379 1.02 -5.06 -31.70
N LEU A 380 -0.05 -5.86 -31.83
CA LEU A 380 -0.54 -6.37 -33.11
C LEU A 380 -1.09 -5.24 -33.99
N ALA A 381 -0.92 -5.37 -35.31
CA ALA A 381 -1.40 -4.41 -36.28
C ALA A 381 -2.77 -4.83 -36.87
N PRO A 382 -3.67 -3.88 -37.21
CA PRO A 382 -3.50 -2.43 -37.07
C PRO A 382 -3.82 -1.93 -35.65
N ALA A 383 -3.02 -0.98 -35.15
CA ALA A 383 -3.30 -0.32 -33.88
C ALA A 383 -4.51 0.63 -34.01
N PRO A 384 -5.40 0.69 -33.01
CA PRO A 384 -6.51 1.63 -33.01
C PRO A 384 -6.02 3.07 -32.86
N ALA A 385 -6.85 4.02 -33.30
CA ALA A 385 -6.60 5.43 -33.04
C ALA A 385 -6.97 5.74 -31.58
N ILE A 386 -6.06 6.33 -30.81
CA ILE A 386 -6.28 6.64 -29.40
C ILE A 386 -6.44 8.15 -29.23
N SER A 387 -7.52 8.58 -28.59
CA SER A 387 -7.72 9.99 -28.24
C SER A 387 -7.17 10.29 -26.85
N ALA A 388 -6.29 11.27 -26.75
CA ALA A 388 -5.68 11.73 -25.50
C ALA A 388 -5.70 13.27 -25.38
N PRO A 389 -6.88 13.92 -25.40
CA PRO A 389 -6.97 15.37 -25.39
C PRO A 389 -6.76 15.95 -23.98
N CYS A 390 -6.56 17.25 -23.93
CA CYS A 390 -6.44 18.05 -22.73
C CYS A 390 -5.36 17.56 -21.75
N ASN A 391 -4.31 16.88 -22.22
CA ASN A 391 -3.14 16.54 -21.40
C ASN A 391 -2.06 17.63 -21.49
N TRP A 392 -1.26 17.78 -20.43
CA TRP A 392 -0.06 18.60 -20.43
C TRP A 392 1.17 17.75 -20.74
N TRP A 393 1.87 18.05 -21.83
CA TRP A 393 2.98 17.24 -22.35
C TRP A 393 4.37 17.75 -21.93
N GLY A 394 4.43 18.59 -20.89
CA GLY A 394 5.65 19.23 -20.41
C GLY A 394 5.87 20.65 -20.94
N SER A 395 5.15 21.04 -22.00
CA SER A 395 5.17 22.39 -22.59
C SER A 395 3.80 22.73 -23.18
N GLY A 396 3.52 24.03 -23.31
CA GLY A 396 2.33 24.55 -24.00
C GLY A 396 2.38 24.32 -25.53
N ASP A 397 3.55 24.00 -26.07
CA ASP A 397 3.73 23.61 -27.47
C ASP A 397 3.13 22.23 -27.79
N GLY A 398 2.74 21.46 -26.77
CA GLY A 398 2.17 20.13 -26.91
C GLY A 398 3.22 19.02 -26.96
N PRO A 399 2.82 17.81 -27.41
CA PRO A 399 3.71 16.66 -27.42
C PRO A 399 4.88 16.86 -28.38
N GLY A 400 6.03 16.30 -28.04
CA GLY A 400 7.23 16.40 -28.88
C GLY A 400 7.13 15.55 -30.13
N ALA A 401 7.47 16.12 -31.29
CA ALA A 401 7.67 15.35 -32.51
C ALA A 401 8.78 14.29 -32.29
N LEU A 402 8.76 13.21 -33.08
CA LEU A 402 9.78 12.15 -33.08
C LEU A 402 11.14 12.72 -33.56
N GLY A 403 11.81 13.53 -32.74
CA GLY A 403 13.09 14.16 -33.04
C GLY A 403 13.18 15.63 -32.61
N GLY A 404 13.60 15.88 -31.35
CA GLY A 404 14.31 17.11 -30.99
C GLY A 404 13.77 17.97 -29.84
N SER A 405 12.55 17.75 -29.31
CA SER A 405 12.05 18.50 -28.14
C SER A 405 12.08 17.65 -26.87
N LEU A 406 12.29 18.31 -25.70
CA LEU A 406 12.27 17.69 -24.36
C LEU A 406 10.87 17.26 -23.89
N ASN A 407 9.84 17.48 -24.72
CA ASN A 407 8.44 17.23 -24.37
C ASN A 407 8.13 15.73 -24.42
N ALA A 408 7.08 15.33 -23.70
CA ALA A 408 6.58 13.96 -23.76
C ALA A 408 6.11 13.62 -25.19
N ARG A 409 6.53 12.46 -25.70
CA ARG A 409 6.25 12.03 -27.08
C ARG A 409 4.99 11.17 -27.18
N ILE A 410 4.40 11.12 -28.37
CA ILE A 410 3.28 10.24 -28.70
C ILE A 410 3.58 9.37 -29.94
N THR A 411 2.97 8.20 -30.05
CA THR A 411 3.00 7.40 -31.28
C THR A 411 2.04 7.96 -32.34
N PRO A 412 2.26 7.70 -33.65
CA PRO A 412 1.46 8.30 -34.73
C PRO A 412 -0.05 8.04 -34.70
N THR A 413 -0.51 7.00 -34.00
CA THR A 413 -1.93 6.65 -33.86
C THR A 413 -2.62 7.37 -32.70
N VAL A 414 -1.91 8.20 -31.95
CA VAL A 414 -2.47 8.97 -30.83
C VAL A 414 -2.83 10.37 -31.31
N ASP A 415 -4.08 10.77 -31.12
CA ASP A 415 -4.54 12.14 -31.29
C ASP A 415 -4.54 12.87 -29.93
N ALA A 416 -3.64 13.83 -29.78
CA ALA A 416 -3.47 14.60 -28.55
C ALA A 416 -4.16 15.97 -28.59
N ALA A 417 -4.86 16.32 -29.67
CA ALA A 417 -5.51 17.61 -29.82
C ALA A 417 -6.96 17.58 -29.28
N PRO A 418 -7.44 18.67 -28.65
CA PRO A 418 -6.65 19.79 -28.12
C PRO A 418 -5.72 19.37 -26.98
N TRP A 419 -4.63 20.10 -26.70
CA TRP A 419 -3.76 19.87 -25.54
C TRP A 419 -3.75 21.08 -24.60
N GLN A 420 -3.20 20.92 -23.39
CA GLN A 420 -3.06 22.04 -22.47
C GLN A 420 -1.93 22.98 -22.92
N THR A 421 -2.25 24.23 -23.21
CA THR A 421 -1.25 25.29 -23.48
C THR A 421 -0.71 25.91 -22.19
N THR A 422 -1.46 25.77 -21.10
CA THR A 422 -1.08 26.02 -19.71
C THR A 422 -1.73 24.97 -18.82
N LEU A 423 -1.05 24.56 -17.74
CA LEU A 423 -1.57 23.57 -16.79
C LEU A 423 -3.02 23.89 -16.37
N GLY A 424 -3.90 22.89 -16.49
CA GLY A 424 -5.31 22.97 -16.11
C GLY A 424 -6.24 23.65 -17.12
N THR A 425 -5.73 24.18 -18.24
CA THR A 425 -6.55 24.84 -19.27
C THR A 425 -6.44 24.10 -20.60
N CYS A 426 -7.54 23.53 -21.09
CA CYS A 426 -7.58 22.90 -22.41
C CYS A 426 -7.77 23.99 -23.48
N GLY A 427 -6.81 24.08 -24.42
CA GLY A 427 -6.71 25.16 -25.40
C GLY A 427 -7.30 24.84 -26.75
#